data_AF-A0AAU5ZSP8-F1
#
_entry.id   AF-A0AAU5ZSP8-F1
#
_cell.length_a   1.000
_cell.length_b   1.000
_cell.length_c   1.000
_cell.angle_alpha   90.00
_cell.angle_beta   90.00
_cell.angle_gamma   90.00
#
_symmetry.space_group_name_H-M   'P 1'
#
loop_
_entity.id
_entity.type
_entity.pdbx_description
1 polymer ?
#
loop_
_entity_poly.entity_id
_entity_poly.type
_entity_poly.pdbx_seq_one_letter_code
_entity_poly.pdbx_strand_id
1 'polypeptide(L)' 'MSDETTDAPDPIRNPRYFTKEGESVQVVYNLRDPAPYFELGYEEVDEATFRASLPDLAAPPTLSALDGA' A
#
# COMPACT_ATOMS: atom_id res chain seq x y z
N MET A 1 33.65 27.70 -7.55
CA MET A 1 32.45 27.43 -6.74
C MET A 1 32.05 26.01 -7.10
N SER A 2 32.14 25.09 -6.15
CA SER A 2 31.89 23.66 -6.37
C SER A 2 30.37 23.45 -6.45
N ASP A 3 29.90 22.99 -7.59
CA ASP A 3 28.52 22.56 -7.78
C ASP A 3 28.38 21.22 -7.04
N GLU A 4 27.84 21.30 -5.83
CA GLU A 4 27.45 20.14 -5.04
C GLU A 4 26.22 19.52 -5.72
N THR A 5 26.47 18.64 -6.69
CA THR A 5 25.44 17.73 -7.20
C THR A 5 25.00 16.85 -6.03
N THR A 6 23.98 17.31 -5.31
CA THR A 6 23.19 16.47 -4.43
C THR A 6 22.62 15.39 -5.33
N ASP A 7 23.21 14.19 -5.26
CA ASP A 7 22.61 12.94 -5.69
C ASP A 7 21.33 12.78 -4.85
N ALA A 8 20.25 13.42 -5.30
CA ALA A 8 18.95 13.21 -4.72
C ALA A 8 18.65 11.73 -4.97
N PRO A 9 18.47 10.89 -3.93
CA PRO A 9 18.21 9.47 -4.13
C PRO A 9 17.04 9.37 -5.09
N ASP A 10 17.24 8.62 -6.17
CA ASP A 10 16.26 8.36 -7.23
C ASP A 10 14.88 8.32 -6.58
N PRO A 11 13.92 9.19 -6.98
CA PRO A 11 12.64 9.28 -6.28
C PRO A 11 12.11 7.87 -6.24
N ILE A 12 11.93 7.30 -5.05
CA ILE A 12 11.55 5.90 -4.88
C ILE A 12 10.22 5.74 -5.61
N ARG A 13 10.28 5.32 -6.88
CA ARG A 13 9.13 5.12 -7.78
C ARG A 13 8.42 3.82 -7.45
N ASN A 14 8.94 3.07 -6.49
CA ASN A 14 8.37 1.82 -6.06
C ASN A 14 7.10 2.09 -5.24
N PRO A 15 6.02 1.33 -5.50
CA PRO A 15 4.86 1.34 -4.63
C PRO A 15 5.27 0.96 -3.21
N ARG A 16 4.72 1.67 -2.24
CA ARG A 16 4.79 1.31 -0.83
C ARG A 16 3.40 0.91 -0.38
N TYR A 17 3.31 -0.12 0.46
CA TYR A 17 2.04 -0.70 0.88
C TYR A 17 1.87 -0.43 2.36
N PHE A 18 0.74 0.14 2.75
CA PHE A 18 0.45 0.49 4.13
C PHE A 18 -0.82 -0.21 4.60
N THR A 19 -0.80 -0.75 5.81
CA THR A 19 -1.96 -1.37 6.45
C THR A 19 -2.19 -0.76 7.81
N LYS A 20 -3.42 -0.87 8.32
CA LYS A 20 -3.79 -0.48 9.68
C LYS A 20 -4.88 -1.41 10.18
N GLU A 21 -4.91 -1.69 11.48
CA GLU A 21 -5.91 -2.58 12.06
C GLU A 21 -7.34 -2.14 11.70
N GLY A 22 -8.11 -3.05 11.12
CA GLY A 22 -9.48 -2.79 10.66
C GLY A 22 -9.61 -2.11 9.29
N GLU A 23 -8.49 -1.79 8.63
CA GLU A 23 -8.45 -1.17 7.29
C GLU A 23 -7.85 -2.12 6.24
N SER A 24 -8.21 -1.91 4.97
CA SER A 24 -7.56 -2.58 3.84
C SER A 24 -6.18 -2.00 3.56
N VAL A 25 -5.30 -2.81 2.97
CA VAL A 25 -3.97 -2.35 2.53
C VAL A 25 -4.11 -1.29 1.43
N GLN A 26 -3.38 -0.18 1.58
CA GLN A 26 -3.32 0.95 0.66
C GLN A 26 -1.99 0.94 -0.10
N VAL A 27 -2.04 1.16 -1.41
CA VAL A 27 -0.85 1.26 -2.27
C VAL A 27 -0.57 2.73 -2.55
N VAL A 28 0.62 3.20 -2.17
CA VAL A 28 1.05 4.61 -2.32
C VAL A 28 2.25 4.68 -3.25
N TYR A 29 2.14 5.47 -4.31
CA TYR A 29 3.21 5.66 -5.29
C TYR A 29 3.92 6.99 -5.05
N ASN A 30 5.23 7.02 -5.34
CA ASN A 30 6.06 8.23 -5.25
C ASN A 30 6.07 8.88 -3.85
N LEU A 31 5.87 8.08 -2.79
CA LEU A 31 5.90 8.58 -1.42
C LEU A 31 7.35 8.88 -1.02
N ARG A 32 7.66 10.17 -0.83
CA ARG A 32 8.99 10.62 -0.41
C ARG A 32 9.29 10.35 1.05
N ASP A 33 8.29 10.53 1.91
CA ASP A 33 8.42 10.36 3.36
C ASP A 33 7.24 9.54 3.91
N PRO A 34 7.50 8.37 4.52
CA PRO A 34 6.47 7.54 5.14
C PRO A 34 6.13 7.95 6.58
N ALA A 35 6.88 8.88 7.20
CA ALA A 35 6.68 9.24 8.60
C ALA A 35 5.22 9.61 8.96
N PRO A 36 4.47 10.37 8.13
CA PRO A 36 3.07 10.68 8.43
C PRO A 36 2.17 9.44 8.50
N TYR A 37 2.46 8.39 7.74
CA TYR A 37 1.70 7.13 7.80
C TYR A 37 1.95 6.41 9.13
N PHE A 38 3.21 6.36 9.57
CA PHE A 38 3.56 5.78 10.87
C PHE A 38 2.95 6.57 12.05
N GLU A 39 2.92 7.90 11.98
CA GLU A 39 2.26 8.75 12.98
C GLU A 39 0.74 8.53 13.06
N LEU A 40 0.12 8.16 11.95
CA LEU A 40 -1.30 7.80 11.86
C LEU A 40 -1.59 6.35 12.29
N GLY A 41 -0.55 5.59 12.66
CA GLY A 41 -0.63 4.19 13.09
C GLY A 41 -0.74 3.20 11.95
N TYR A 42 -0.32 3.57 10.74
CA TYR A 42 -0.16 2.62 9.65
C TYR A 42 1.18 1.90 9.75
N GLU A 43 1.19 0.65 9.33
CA GLU A 43 2.38 -0.19 9.21
C GLU A 43 2.68 -0.42 7.74
N GLU A 44 3.97 -0.37 7.37
CA GLU A 44 4.39 -0.69 6.02
C GLU A 44 4.50 -2.22 5.85
N VAL A 45 3.91 -2.74 4.79
CA VAL A 45 3.95 -4.15 4.42
C VAL A 45 4.62 -4.34 3.06
N ASP A 46 5.05 -5.56 2.78
CA ASP A 46 5.59 -5.92 1.48
C ASP A 46 4.48 -6.20 0.45
N GLU A 47 4.86 -6.22 -0.83
CA GLU A 47 3.93 -6.49 -1.93
C GLU A 47 3.26 -7.88 -1.83
N ALA A 48 3.95 -8.89 -1.31
CA ALA A 48 3.38 -10.23 -1.20
C ALA A 48 2.26 -10.26 -0.14
N THR A 49 2.44 -9.56 0.98
CA THR A 49 1.40 -9.34 1.98
C THR A 49 0.19 -8.60 1.40
N PHE A 50 0.42 -7.55 0.60
CA PHE A 50 -0.66 -6.87 -0.13
C PHE A 50 -1.40 -7.83 -1.07
N ARG A 51 -0.69 -8.58 -1.91
CA ARG A 51 -1.30 -9.53 -2.85
C ARG A 51 -2.08 -10.63 -2.15
N ALA A 52 -1.62 -11.11 -1.00
CA ALA A 52 -2.33 -12.09 -0.18
C ALA A 52 -3.60 -11.52 0.49
N SER A 53 -3.66 -10.20 0.72
CA SER A 53 -4.85 -9.53 1.27
C SER A 53 -5.96 -9.32 0.23
N LEU A 54 -5.64 -9.40 -1.06
CA LEU A 54 -6.63 -9.22 -2.11
C LEU A 54 -7.59 -10.42 -2.12
N PRO A 55 -8.90 -10.17 -2.30
CA PRO A 55 -9.82 -11.26 -2.56
C PRO A 55 -9.34 -12.01 -3.81
N ASP A 56 -9.49 -13.33 -3.80
CA ASP A 56 -9.12 -14.16 -4.93
C ASP A 56 -9.92 -13.72 -6.16
N LEU A 57 -9.29 -12.94 -7.05
CA LEU A 57 -9.92 -12.39 -8.25
C LEU A 57 -10.33 -13.49 -9.24
N ALA A 58 -9.83 -14.72 -9.06
CA ALA A 58 -10.24 -15.90 -9.81
C ALA A 58 -11.49 -16.56 -9.21
N ALA A 59 -11.87 -16.24 -7.97
CA ALA A 59 -13.13 -16.68 -7.43
C ALA A 59 -14.25 -15.85 -8.09
N PRO A 60 -15.28 -16.48 -8.68
CA PRO A 60 -16.44 -15.75 -9.16
C PRO A 60 -17.02 -14.93 -7.98
N PRO A 61 -17.56 -13.73 -8.24
CA PRO A 61 -18.21 -12.95 -7.19
C PRO A 61 -19.24 -13.85 -6.52
N THR A 62 -19.01 -14.19 -5.25
CA THR A 62 -19.94 -15.00 -4.48
C THR A 62 -21.10 -14.07 -4.15
N LEU A 63 -22.09 -14.05 -5.04
CA LEU A 63 -23.43 -13.56 -4.74
C LEU A 63 -24.00 -14.47 -3.65
N SER A 64 -23.60 -14.25 -2.39
CA SER A 64 -24.24 -14.87 -1.25
C SER A 64 -25.63 -14.25 -1.15
N ALA A 65 -26.55 -14.97 -1.78
CA ALA A 65 -28.01 -14.86 -1.76
C ALA A 65 -28.58 -13.72 -0.89
N LEU A 66 -29.07 -12.68 -1.56
CA LEU A 66 -30.31 -12.03 -1.16
C LEU A 66 -31.48 -12.99 -1.48
N ASP A 67 -31.51 -14.13 -0.81
CA ASP A 67 -32.70 -14.99 -0.74
C ASP A 67 -33.17 -14.95 0.72
N GLY A 68 -33.70 -13.77 1.08
CA GLY A 68 -34.48 -13.56 2.29
C GLY A 68 -35.95 -13.57 1.87
N ALA A 69 -36.62 -14.65 2.23
CA ALA A 69 -38.02 -14.98 1.99
C ALA A 69 -39.05 -13.90 2.38
#